data_AF-A0ABD5VLZ0-F1
#
_entry.id   AF-A0ABD5VLZ0-F1
#
_cell.length_a   1.000
_cell.length_b   1.000
_cell.length_c   1.000
_cell.angle_alpha   90.00
_cell.angle_beta   90.00
_cell.angle_gamma   90.00
#
_symmetry.space_group_name_H-M   'P 1'
#
loop_
_entity.id
_entity.type
_entity.pdbx_description
1 polymer ?
#
loop_
_entity_poly.entity_id
_entity_poly.type
_entity_poly.pdbx_seq_one_letter_code
_entity_poly.pdbx_strand_id
1 'polypeptide(L)'
;MRSFRALLTAAWGRLDELLPLAAVPLVSTLLGVDKVRRIVAFDGFHLGVQFNFPLPLVDLWTFVSLPTESGVHVSPSLSLLPVVVLVESALTAGYLGGIHRYLRDGEYAFLADVRRYFLRFLGFNALVWGSVAVAGALAVQTMTPALLLVVGLVGFVLAYLFFGAPYLFVVADAGFVDGLARSYSFARDEPAYTRYAVAYLLFVAVASVVTTAVVANLGLFGVAVGALVTAPLSLALSVATVAFVADLANDERLLASDATLGPPDG
;
A
#
# COMPACT_ATOMS: atom_id res chain seq x y z
N MET A 1 -6.86 -7.96 20.18
CA MET A 1 -6.18 -7.61 18.92
C MET A 1 -4.74 -7.24 19.19
N ARG A 2 -3.83 -7.66 18.30
CA ARG A 2 -2.40 -7.39 18.42
C ARG A 2 -2.07 -5.92 18.15
N SER A 3 -1.01 -5.42 18.77
CA SER A 3 -0.52 -4.05 18.51
C SER A 3 0.23 -3.99 17.18
N PHE A 4 0.30 -2.80 16.57
CA PHE A 4 1.07 -2.57 15.33
C PHE A 4 2.51 -3.11 15.43
N ARG A 5 3.19 -2.82 16.55
CA ARG A 5 4.56 -3.30 16.79
C ARG A 5 4.64 -4.83 16.85
N ALA A 6 3.70 -5.48 17.54
CA ALA A 6 3.69 -6.94 17.64
C ALA A 6 3.50 -7.59 16.26
N LEU A 7 2.58 -7.04 15.44
CA LEU A 7 2.34 -7.50 14.08
C LEU A 7 3.57 -7.27 13.18
N LEU A 8 4.20 -6.10 13.28
CA LEU A 8 5.39 -5.79 12.50
C LEU A 8 6.58 -6.68 12.87
N THR A 9 6.80 -6.94 14.17
CA THR A 9 7.85 -7.86 14.62
C THR A 9 7.59 -9.29 14.14
N ALA A 10 6.34 -9.76 14.25
CA ALA A 10 5.96 -11.08 13.76
C ALA A 10 6.14 -11.20 12.24
N ALA A 11 5.75 -10.18 11.49
CA ALA A 11 5.96 -10.11 10.04
C ALA A 11 7.45 -10.12 9.68
N TRP A 12 8.27 -9.37 10.42
CA TRP A 12 9.72 -9.32 10.20
C TRP A 12 10.39 -10.69 10.41
N GLY A 13 9.95 -11.44 11.43
CA GLY A 13 10.47 -12.78 11.71
C GLY A 13 10.17 -13.82 10.63
N ARG A 14 9.24 -13.55 9.71
CA ARG A 14 8.85 -14.45 8.61
C ARG A 14 9.31 -13.97 7.23
N LEU A 15 10.14 -12.92 7.17
CA LEU A 15 10.54 -12.34 5.89
C LEU A 15 11.28 -13.33 5.00
N ASP A 16 12.17 -14.15 5.56
CA ASP A 16 12.97 -15.12 4.80
C ASP A 16 12.08 -16.11 4.03
N GLU A 17 10.96 -16.50 4.64
CA GLU A 17 9.97 -17.39 4.03
C GLU A 17 9.18 -16.71 2.92
N LEU A 18 8.99 -15.38 3.02
CA LEU A 18 8.17 -14.54 2.16
C LEU A 18 8.97 -13.73 1.12
N LEU A 19 10.29 -13.86 1.10
CA LEU A 19 11.19 -13.14 0.19
C LEU A 19 10.76 -13.19 -1.29
N PRO A 20 10.21 -14.29 -1.85
CA PRO A 20 9.72 -14.29 -3.23
C PRO A 20 8.67 -13.20 -3.50
N LEU A 21 7.87 -12.83 -2.51
CA LEU A 21 6.87 -11.77 -2.62
C LEU A 21 7.47 -10.36 -2.56
N ALA A 22 8.70 -10.19 -2.07
CA ALA A 22 9.40 -8.89 -2.09
C ALA A 22 9.70 -8.42 -3.53
N ALA A 23 9.67 -9.33 -4.52
CA ALA A 23 9.73 -8.97 -5.93
C ALA A 23 8.57 -8.06 -6.35
N VAL A 24 7.39 -8.18 -5.72
CA VAL A 24 6.21 -7.41 -6.10
C VAL A 24 6.36 -5.91 -5.75
N PRO A 25 6.73 -5.50 -4.52
CA PRO A 25 7.10 -4.12 -4.22
C PRO A 25 8.21 -3.54 -5.11
N LEU A 26 9.20 -4.35 -5.49
CA LEU A 26 10.27 -3.94 -6.41
C LEU A 26 9.74 -3.64 -7.81
N VAL A 27 8.96 -4.56 -8.38
CA VAL A 27 8.33 -4.35 -9.68
C VAL A 27 7.39 -3.14 -9.64
N SER A 28 6.58 -3.00 -8.58
CA SER A 28 5.71 -1.83 -8.37
C SER A 28 6.49 -0.51 -8.40
N THR A 29 7.64 -0.48 -7.71
CA THR A 29 8.51 0.70 -7.70
C THR A 29 8.93 1.10 -9.11
N LEU A 30 9.27 0.13 -9.97
CA LEU A 30 9.70 0.38 -11.35
C LEU A 30 8.56 0.85 -12.27
N LEU A 31 7.30 0.50 -11.96
CA LEU A 31 6.13 1.03 -12.69
C LEU A 31 5.97 2.54 -12.50
N GLY A 32 6.52 3.11 -11.43
CA GLY A 32 6.55 4.54 -11.14
C GLY A 32 7.53 5.34 -12.02
N VAL A 33 7.54 5.13 -13.34
CA VAL A 33 8.52 5.74 -14.26
C VAL A 33 8.56 7.27 -14.15
N ASP A 34 7.41 7.93 -14.01
CA ASP A 34 7.38 9.39 -13.84
C ASP A 34 7.97 9.85 -12.51
N LYS A 35 7.83 9.04 -11.46
CA LYS A 35 8.40 9.32 -10.15
C LYS A 35 9.93 9.23 -10.22
N VAL A 36 10.46 8.24 -10.94
CA VAL A 36 11.90 8.14 -11.23
C VAL A 36 12.39 9.34 -12.02
N ARG A 37 11.67 9.72 -13.09
CA ARG A 37 12.02 10.89 -13.91
C ARG A 37 12.07 12.17 -13.08
N ARG A 38 11.10 12.39 -12.20
CA ARG A 38 11.08 13.55 -11.29
C ARG A 38 12.29 13.59 -10.38
N ILE A 39 12.69 12.45 -9.82
CA ILE A 39 13.88 12.37 -8.96
C ILE A 39 15.17 12.63 -9.75
N VAL A 40 15.27 12.12 -10.98
CA VAL A 40 16.46 12.30 -11.83
C VAL A 40 16.57 13.72 -12.41
N ALA A 41 15.43 14.35 -12.72
CA ALA A 41 15.39 15.70 -13.27
C ALA A 41 15.45 16.79 -12.20
N PHE A 42 15.32 16.43 -10.92
CA PHE A 42 15.37 17.39 -9.83
C PHE A 42 16.81 17.78 -9.51
N ASP A 43 17.11 19.06 -9.69
CA ASP A 43 18.36 19.66 -9.24
C ASP A 43 18.14 20.37 -7.90
N GLY A 44 18.85 19.92 -6.86
CA GLY A 44 18.86 20.57 -5.55
C GLY A 44 18.75 19.60 -4.39
N PHE A 45 18.42 20.14 -3.22
CA PHE A 45 18.21 19.37 -2.00
C PHE A 45 16.72 19.27 -1.67
N HIS A 46 16.24 18.04 -1.45
CA HIS A 46 14.85 17.79 -1.09
C HIS A 46 14.74 17.00 0.22
N LEU A 47 13.88 17.51 1.10
CA LEU A 47 13.37 16.81 2.27
C LEU A 47 11.85 16.89 2.25
N GLY A 48 11.22 15.85 2.76
CA GLY A 48 9.78 15.77 2.82
C GLY A 48 9.32 14.65 3.72
N VAL A 49 8.05 14.71 4.09
CA VAL A 49 7.37 13.74 4.94
C VAL A 49 6.16 13.23 4.19
N GLN A 50 5.94 11.92 4.23
CA GLN A 50 4.76 11.27 3.69
C GLN A 50 3.83 10.81 4.80
N PHE A 51 2.53 10.95 4.56
CA PHE A 51 1.49 10.45 5.46
C PHE A 51 0.59 9.53 4.67
N ASN A 52 0.86 8.22 4.74
CA ASN A 52 0.06 7.20 4.05
C ASN A 52 -0.57 6.26 5.06
N PHE A 53 -1.85 5.94 4.82
CA PHE A 53 -2.51 4.79 5.43
C PHE A 53 -2.02 3.49 4.76
N PRO A 54 -2.34 2.31 5.32
CA PRO A 54 -2.00 1.05 4.67
C PRO A 54 -2.51 1.01 3.22
N LEU A 55 -1.62 0.67 2.29
CA LEU A 55 -1.92 0.56 0.87
C LEU A 55 -1.93 -0.91 0.45
N PRO A 56 -2.82 -1.31 -0.47
CA PRO A 56 -2.84 -2.68 -0.99
C PRO A 56 -1.47 -3.15 -1.52
N LEU A 57 -0.70 -2.21 -2.07
CA LEU A 57 0.63 -2.43 -2.60
C LEU A 57 1.57 -1.35 -2.04
N VAL A 58 2.33 -1.73 -1.01
CA VAL A 58 3.34 -0.85 -0.41
C VAL A 58 4.63 -0.98 -1.22
N ASP A 59 5.22 0.14 -1.62
CA ASP A 59 6.45 0.20 -2.42
C ASP A 59 7.32 1.40 -2.00
N LEU A 60 8.45 1.62 -2.68
CA LEU A 60 9.35 2.74 -2.39
C LEU A 60 8.61 4.08 -2.28
N TRP A 61 7.65 4.31 -3.18
CA TRP A 61 6.96 5.58 -3.31
C TRP A 61 5.98 5.84 -2.17
N THR A 62 5.69 4.83 -1.34
CA THR A 62 4.95 5.02 -0.09
C THR A 62 5.77 5.81 0.95
N PHE A 63 7.10 5.76 0.84
CA PHE A 63 8.04 6.40 1.78
C PHE A 63 8.78 7.60 1.20
N VAL A 64 8.56 7.94 -0.08
CA VAL A 64 9.30 9.04 -0.72
C VAL A 64 8.37 10.20 -1.00
N SER A 65 8.66 11.35 -0.41
CA SER A 65 8.12 12.63 -0.87
C SER A 65 8.81 13.01 -2.17
N LEU A 66 8.02 13.28 -3.21
CA LEU A 66 8.57 13.68 -4.50
C LEU A 66 8.73 15.21 -4.53
N PRO A 67 9.80 15.72 -5.16
CA PRO A 67 9.93 17.14 -5.43
C PRO A 67 8.73 17.68 -6.22
N THR A 68 8.26 18.87 -5.87
CA THR A 68 7.16 19.53 -6.58
C THR A 68 7.66 20.10 -7.90
N GLU A 69 7.05 19.70 -9.00
CA GLU A 69 7.27 20.37 -10.29
C GLU A 69 6.37 21.60 -10.39
N SER A 70 6.93 22.73 -10.82
CA SER A 70 6.17 23.92 -11.13
C SER A 70 5.56 23.82 -12.54
N GLY A 71 4.27 24.11 -12.67
CA GLY A 71 3.52 24.05 -13.94
C GLY A 71 2.58 22.84 -14.07
N VAL A 72 1.72 22.88 -15.10
CA VAL A 72 0.84 21.76 -15.45
C VAL A 72 1.58 20.85 -16.43
N HIS A 73 2.03 19.70 -15.94
CA HIS A 73 2.71 18.70 -16.76
C HIS A 73 1.75 17.56 -17.08
N VAL A 74 1.49 17.33 -18.37
CA VAL A 74 0.78 16.13 -18.80
C VAL A 74 1.77 14.98 -18.76
N SER A 75 1.56 14.02 -17.86
CA SER A 75 2.45 12.87 -17.80
C SER A 75 2.37 12.05 -19.11
N PRO A 76 3.51 11.75 -19.75
CA PRO A 76 3.56 10.84 -20.89
C PRO A 76 3.00 9.44 -20.58
N SER A 77 3.02 9.03 -19.31
CA SER A 77 2.55 7.71 -18.86
C SER A 77 1.02 7.57 -18.83
N LEU A 78 0.27 8.66 -19.03
CA LEU A 78 -1.20 8.59 -19.08
C LEU A 78 -1.70 7.62 -20.14
N SER A 79 -0.99 7.51 -21.26
CA SER A 79 -1.28 6.56 -22.34
C SER A 79 -1.11 5.09 -21.90
N LEU A 80 -0.22 4.83 -20.93
CA LEU A 80 0.04 3.52 -20.36
C LEU A 80 -0.85 3.22 -19.15
N LEU A 81 -1.63 4.18 -18.68
CA LEU A 81 -2.45 4.04 -17.48
C LEU A 81 -3.34 2.79 -17.49
N PRO A 82 -4.03 2.41 -18.59
CA PRO A 82 -4.80 1.17 -18.63
C PRO A 82 -3.93 -0.07 -18.38
N VAL A 83 -2.73 -0.11 -18.96
CA VAL A 83 -1.79 -1.22 -18.79
C VAL A 83 -1.26 -1.24 -17.35
N VAL A 84 -0.87 -0.09 -16.81
CA VAL A 84 -0.39 0.02 -15.42
C VAL A 84 -1.47 -0.44 -14.45
N VAL A 85 -2.72 -0.01 -14.63
CA VAL A 85 -3.85 -0.43 -13.78
C VAL A 85 -4.04 -1.94 -13.84
N LEU A 86 -4.01 -2.56 -15.03
CA LEU A 86 -4.15 -4.01 -15.18
C LEU A 86 -2.99 -4.75 -14.48
N VAL A 87 -1.75 -4.30 -14.66
CA VAL A 87 -0.57 -4.91 -14.04
C VAL A 87 -0.63 -4.74 -12.52
N GLU A 88 -0.93 -3.55 -12.01
CA GLU A 88 -1.02 -3.24 -10.59
C GLU A 88 -2.14 -4.05 -9.92
N SER A 89 -3.29 -4.22 -10.57
CA SER A 89 -4.38 -5.06 -10.07
C SER A 89 -3.97 -6.54 -10.00
N ALA A 90 -3.25 -7.05 -11.00
CA ALA A 90 -2.72 -8.41 -10.97
C ALA A 90 -1.66 -8.58 -9.87
N LEU A 91 -0.72 -7.64 -9.77
CA LEU A 91 0.31 -7.66 -8.74
C LEU A 91 -0.31 -7.64 -7.35
N THR A 92 -1.25 -6.72 -7.09
CA THR A 92 -1.93 -6.60 -5.80
C THR A 92 -2.72 -7.85 -5.45
N ALA A 93 -3.46 -8.40 -6.41
CA ALA A 93 -4.26 -9.62 -6.22
C ALA A 93 -3.39 -10.82 -5.83
N GLY A 94 -2.31 -11.08 -6.59
CA GLY A 94 -1.40 -12.18 -6.31
C GLY A 94 -0.56 -11.95 -5.05
N TYR A 95 -0.21 -10.70 -4.74
CA TYR A 95 0.59 -10.33 -3.59
C TYR A 95 -0.17 -10.46 -2.28
N LEU A 96 -1.32 -9.79 -2.13
CA LEU A 96 -2.12 -9.90 -0.92
C LEU A 96 -2.71 -11.30 -0.76
N GLY A 97 -3.17 -11.91 -1.86
CA GLY A 97 -3.62 -13.31 -1.87
C GLY A 97 -2.53 -14.28 -1.44
N GLY A 98 -1.32 -14.12 -1.99
CA GLY A 98 -0.16 -14.94 -1.64
C GLY A 98 0.27 -14.79 -0.18
N ILE A 99 0.28 -13.56 0.34
CA ILE A 99 0.54 -13.31 1.78
C ILE A 99 -0.50 -14.04 2.62
N HIS A 100 -1.79 -13.81 2.37
CA HIS A 100 -2.85 -14.40 3.19
C HIS A 100 -2.83 -15.93 3.15
N ARG A 101 -2.69 -16.52 1.95
CA ARG A 101 -2.57 -17.97 1.77
C ARG A 101 -1.37 -18.54 2.50
N TYR A 102 -0.22 -17.88 2.42
CA TYR A 102 0.98 -18.33 3.13
C TYR A 102 0.79 -18.29 4.65
N LEU A 103 0.21 -17.21 5.18
CA LEU A 103 -0.05 -17.11 6.62
C LEU A 103 -1.04 -18.17 7.10
N ARG A 104 -2.00 -18.58 6.25
CA ARG A 104 -3.04 -19.56 6.58
C ARG A 104 -2.58 -21.02 6.41
N ASP A 105 -1.95 -21.32 5.28
CA ASP A 105 -1.70 -22.70 4.82
C ASP A 105 -0.19 -23.01 4.64
N GLY A 106 0.70 -22.01 4.71
CA GLY A 106 2.13 -22.18 4.42
C GLY A 106 2.47 -22.34 2.92
N GLU A 107 1.49 -22.14 2.03
CA GLU A 107 1.65 -22.36 0.58
C GLU A 107 1.59 -21.07 -0.24
N TYR A 108 2.26 -21.08 -1.40
CA TYR A 108 2.22 -20.00 -2.39
C TYR A 108 1.52 -20.43 -3.68
N ALA A 109 0.55 -19.62 -4.14
CA ALA A 109 0.00 -19.80 -5.49
C ALA A 109 -0.43 -18.46 -6.10
N PHE A 110 0.56 -17.59 -6.36
CA PHE A 110 0.37 -16.24 -6.89
C PHE A 110 -0.64 -16.19 -8.06
N LEU A 111 -0.47 -17.02 -9.09
CA LEU A 111 -1.38 -17.01 -10.25
C LEU A 111 -2.80 -17.44 -9.93
N ALA A 112 -3.00 -18.35 -8.98
CA ALA A 112 -4.33 -18.74 -8.53
C ALA A 112 -5.02 -17.58 -7.80
N ASP A 113 -4.26 -16.86 -6.98
CA ASP A 113 -4.72 -15.67 -6.26
C ASP A 113 -5.04 -14.51 -7.22
N VAL A 114 -4.20 -14.29 -8.25
CA VAL A 114 -4.51 -13.33 -9.32
C VAL A 114 -5.84 -13.69 -9.96
N ARG A 115 -6.03 -14.92 -10.46
CA ARG A 115 -7.27 -15.32 -11.13
C ARG A 115 -8.50 -15.15 -10.26
N ARG A 116 -8.37 -15.39 -8.95
CA ARG A 116 -9.48 -15.28 -8.00
C ARG A 116 -9.85 -13.82 -7.69
N TYR A 117 -8.85 -12.96 -7.45
CA TYR A 117 -9.10 -11.61 -6.91
C TYR A 117 -8.93 -10.47 -7.93
N PHE A 118 -8.42 -10.75 -9.13
CA PHE A 118 -8.10 -9.73 -10.14
C PHE A 118 -9.25 -8.75 -10.41
N LEU A 119 -10.47 -9.24 -10.63
CA LEU A 119 -11.61 -8.36 -10.94
C LEU A 119 -11.98 -7.42 -9.78
N ARG A 120 -11.80 -7.85 -8.53
CA ARG A 120 -12.06 -7.03 -7.34
C ARG A 120 -11.02 -5.91 -7.22
N PHE A 121 -9.75 -6.24 -7.43
CA PHE A 121 -8.67 -5.25 -7.45
C PHE A 121 -8.72 -4.34 -8.67
N LEU A 122 -9.19 -4.83 -9.82
CA LEU A 122 -9.41 -4.01 -11.00
C LEU A 122 -10.51 -2.98 -10.75
N GLY A 123 -11.64 -3.40 -10.18
CA GLY A 123 -12.72 -2.50 -9.80
C GLY A 123 -12.28 -1.45 -8.77
N PHE A 124 -11.48 -1.87 -7.77
CA PHE A 124 -10.94 -0.96 -6.76
C PHE A 124 -9.96 0.05 -7.35
N ASN A 125 -8.99 -0.41 -8.14
CA ASN A 125 -8.01 0.48 -8.77
C ASN A 125 -8.68 1.42 -9.77
N ALA A 126 -9.65 0.94 -10.56
CA ALA A 126 -10.42 1.79 -11.45
C ALA A 126 -11.21 2.87 -10.69
N LEU A 127 -11.79 2.53 -9.53
CA LEU A 127 -12.47 3.50 -8.68
C LEU A 127 -11.50 4.58 -8.14
N VAL A 128 -10.34 4.17 -7.62
CA VAL A 128 -9.32 5.08 -7.08
C VAL A 128 -8.78 5.99 -8.18
N TRP A 129 -8.26 5.42 -9.26
CA TRP A 129 -7.70 6.19 -10.37
C TRP A 129 -8.76 7.05 -11.08
N GLY A 130 -9.99 6.55 -11.23
CA GLY A 130 -11.11 7.31 -11.77
C GLY A 130 -11.44 8.52 -10.90
N SER A 131 -11.45 8.35 -9.58
CA SER A 131 -11.71 9.43 -8.63
C SER A 131 -10.60 10.49 -8.66
N VAL A 132 -9.33 10.08 -8.73
CA VAL A 132 -8.18 10.99 -8.89
C VAL A 132 -8.24 11.76 -10.21
N ALA A 133 -8.58 11.08 -11.32
CA ALA A 133 -8.69 11.72 -12.62
C ALA A 133 -9.81 12.78 -12.65
N VAL A 134 -10.99 12.46 -12.11
CA VAL A 134 -12.11 13.43 -12.01
C VAL A 134 -11.72 14.61 -11.12
N ALA A 135 -11.13 14.36 -9.95
CA ALA A 135 -10.73 15.42 -9.04
C ALA A 135 -9.63 16.32 -9.64
N GLY A 136 -8.66 15.74 -10.33
CA GLY A 136 -7.62 16.48 -11.06
C GLY A 136 -8.20 17.34 -12.18
N ALA A 137 -9.14 16.81 -12.97
CA ALA A 137 -9.82 17.56 -14.01
C ALA A 137 -10.64 18.74 -13.46
N LEU A 138 -11.31 18.56 -12.33
CA LEU A 138 -12.01 19.65 -11.64
C LEU A 138 -11.05 20.72 -11.13
N ALA A 139 -9.94 20.32 -10.52
CA ALA A 139 -8.94 21.25 -9.99
C ALA A 139 -8.30 22.12 -11.09
N VAL A 140 -8.01 21.54 -12.26
CA VAL A 140 -7.49 22.29 -13.42
C VAL A 140 -8.52 23.30 -13.94
N GLN A 141 -9.80 22.91 -14.01
CA GLN A 141 -10.86 23.79 -14.50
C GLN A 141 -11.13 24.97 -13.58
N THR A 142 -11.04 24.79 -12.26
CA THR A 142 -11.36 25.87 -11.31
C THR A 142 -10.17 26.77 -10.98
N MET A 143 -8.93 26.34 -11.26
CA MET A 143 -7.68 27.06 -10.92
C MET A 143 -7.61 27.55 -9.46
N THR A 144 -8.31 26.88 -8.54
CA THR A 144 -8.41 27.30 -7.13
C THR A 144 -7.57 26.40 -6.22
N PRO A 145 -6.51 26.94 -5.58
CA PRO A 145 -5.70 26.18 -4.61
C PRO A 145 -6.52 25.61 -3.44
N ALA A 146 -7.60 26.29 -3.05
CA ALA A 146 -8.50 25.81 -2.01
C ALA A 146 -9.19 24.49 -2.37
N LEU A 147 -9.54 24.26 -3.64
CA LEU A 147 -10.16 23.01 -4.08
C LEU A 147 -9.17 21.84 -3.96
N LEU A 148 -7.89 22.06 -4.28
CA LEU A 148 -6.85 21.05 -4.10
C LEU A 148 -6.71 20.60 -2.64
N LEU A 149 -6.80 21.54 -1.70
CA LEU A 149 -6.75 21.23 -0.28
C LEU A 149 -7.99 20.44 0.17
N VAL A 150 -9.18 20.81 -0.31
CA VAL A 150 -10.41 20.05 -0.01
C VAL A 150 -10.37 18.65 -0.60
N VAL A 151 -9.95 18.50 -1.87
CA VAL A 151 -9.78 17.21 -2.53
C VAL A 151 -8.76 16.34 -1.80
N GLY A 152 -7.62 16.91 -1.40
CA GLY A 152 -6.60 16.20 -0.64
C GLY A 152 -7.13 15.72 0.71
N LEU A 153 -7.86 16.57 1.45
CA LEU A 153 -8.46 16.21 2.72
C LEU A 153 -9.52 15.12 2.57
N VAL A 154 -10.40 15.22 1.57
CA VAL A 154 -11.41 14.19 1.26
C VAL A 154 -10.72 12.88 0.90
N GLY A 155 -9.70 12.90 0.04
CA GLY A 155 -8.91 11.72 -0.31
C GLY A 155 -8.25 11.07 0.90
N PHE A 156 -7.71 11.88 1.81
CA PHE A 156 -7.11 11.40 3.06
C PHE A 156 -8.15 10.72 3.98
N VAL A 157 -9.33 11.32 4.13
CA VAL A 157 -10.44 10.71 4.90
C VAL A 157 -10.91 9.40 4.24
N LEU A 158 -11.07 9.38 2.92
CA LEU A 158 -11.46 8.17 2.19
C LEU A 158 -10.41 7.06 2.32
N ALA A 159 -9.11 7.41 2.27
CA ALA A 159 -8.03 6.47 2.49
C ALA A 159 -8.11 5.85 3.90
N TYR A 160 -8.39 6.65 4.94
CA TYR A 160 -8.64 6.12 6.28
C TYR A 160 -9.84 5.16 6.31
N LEU A 161 -10.99 5.58 5.78
CA LEU A 161 -12.23 4.81 5.82
C LEU A 161 -12.13 3.46 5.08
N PHE A 162 -11.40 3.44 3.96
CA PHE A 162 -11.42 2.32 3.03
C PHE A 162 -10.10 1.56 2.90
N PHE A 163 -9.07 1.85 3.70
CA PHE A 163 -7.83 1.08 3.62
C PHE A 163 -8.04 -0.42 3.88
N GLY A 164 -9.00 -0.80 4.73
CA GLY A 164 -9.29 -2.20 5.04
C GLY A 164 -9.95 -2.99 3.91
N ALA A 165 -10.66 -2.32 3.00
CA ALA A 165 -11.43 -2.94 1.91
C ALA A 165 -10.62 -3.88 1.00
N PRO A 166 -9.46 -3.46 0.43
CA PRO A 166 -8.63 -4.34 -0.42
C PRO A 166 -8.18 -5.62 0.30
N TYR A 167 -7.87 -5.54 1.59
CA TYR A 167 -7.46 -6.70 2.39
C TYR A 167 -8.64 -7.63 2.66
N LEU A 168 -9.85 -7.09 2.88
CA LEU A 168 -11.07 -7.88 3.08
C LEU A 168 -11.46 -8.70 1.85
N PHE A 169 -11.14 -8.25 0.63
CA PHE A 169 -11.36 -9.05 -0.58
C PHE A 169 -10.62 -10.38 -0.54
N VAL A 170 -9.50 -10.44 0.16
CA VAL A 170 -8.65 -11.62 0.26
C VAL A 170 -8.96 -12.39 1.53
N VAL A 171 -8.84 -11.73 2.68
CA VAL A 171 -8.95 -12.33 4.02
C VAL A 171 -10.34 -12.92 4.27
N ALA A 172 -11.38 -12.19 3.90
CA ALA A 172 -12.77 -12.60 4.14
C ALA A 172 -13.47 -13.09 2.87
N ASP A 173 -12.74 -13.21 1.76
CA ASP A 173 -13.28 -13.42 0.41
C ASP A 173 -14.43 -12.47 0.05
N ALA A 174 -14.40 -11.25 0.60
CA ALA A 174 -15.52 -10.32 0.52
C ALA A 174 -15.77 -9.86 -0.92
N GLY A 175 -17.05 -9.66 -1.26
CA GLY A 175 -17.43 -8.95 -2.47
C GLY A 175 -16.97 -7.48 -2.44
N PHE A 176 -17.02 -6.81 -3.60
CA PHE A 176 -16.56 -5.42 -3.71
C PHE A 176 -17.32 -4.47 -2.77
N VAL A 177 -18.66 -4.54 -2.80
CA VAL A 177 -19.53 -3.68 -1.97
C VAL A 177 -19.41 -4.07 -0.49
N ASP A 178 -19.45 -5.37 -0.18
CA ASP A 178 -19.35 -5.87 1.19
C ASP A 178 -18.02 -5.50 1.85
N GLY A 179 -16.91 -5.56 1.10
CA GLY A 179 -15.58 -5.17 1.57
C GLY A 179 -15.52 -3.68 1.92
N LEU A 180 -16.12 -2.81 1.10
CA LEU A 180 -16.19 -1.37 1.38
C LEU A 180 -17.08 -1.09 2.61
N ALA A 181 -18.27 -1.71 2.69
CA ALA A 181 -19.19 -1.54 3.80
C ALA A 181 -18.57 -1.99 5.13
N ARG A 182 -17.88 -3.13 5.13
CA ARG A 182 -17.21 -3.67 6.33
C ARG A 182 -15.97 -2.87 6.72
N SER A 183 -15.21 -2.34 5.76
CA SER A 183 -14.12 -1.39 6.04
C SER A 183 -14.65 -0.12 6.71
N TYR A 184 -15.77 0.41 6.22
CA TYR A 184 -16.43 1.58 6.81
C TYR A 184 -16.92 1.30 8.24
N SER A 185 -17.53 0.13 8.51
CA SER A 185 -17.93 -0.25 9.86
C SER A 185 -16.73 -0.35 10.80
N PHE A 186 -15.61 -0.95 10.36
CA PHE A 186 -14.38 -0.96 11.18
C PHE A 186 -13.87 0.45 11.49
N ALA A 187 -13.86 1.34 10.51
CA ALA A 187 -13.39 2.72 10.71
C ALA A 187 -14.24 3.52 11.71
N ARG A 188 -15.52 3.16 11.86
CA ARG A 188 -16.49 3.80 12.76
C ARG A 188 -16.54 3.16 14.13
N ASP A 189 -16.58 1.82 14.18
CA ASP A 189 -16.99 1.08 15.36
C ASP A 189 -15.81 0.39 16.07
N GLU A 190 -14.66 0.21 15.40
CA GLU A 190 -13.51 -0.51 15.95
C GLU A 190 -12.35 0.44 16.33
N PRO A 191 -12.13 0.73 17.63
CA PRO A 191 -11.04 1.61 18.07
C PRO A 191 -9.65 1.10 17.69
N ALA A 192 -9.49 -0.21 17.52
CA ALA A 192 -8.25 -0.82 17.10
C ALA A 192 -7.89 -0.47 15.65
N TYR A 193 -8.87 -0.25 14.78
CA TYR A 193 -8.68 0.22 13.40
C TYR A 193 -8.00 1.59 13.38
N THR A 194 -8.51 2.55 14.17
CA THR A 194 -7.90 3.88 14.31
C THR A 194 -6.49 3.82 14.90
N ARG A 195 -6.29 3.03 15.96
CA ARG A 195 -4.96 2.90 16.60
C ARG A 195 -3.92 2.33 15.65
N TYR A 196 -4.28 1.30 14.87
CA TYR A 196 -3.41 0.72 13.86
C TYR A 196 -3.09 1.74 12.76
N ALA A 197 -4.11 2.42 12.23
CA ALA A 197 -3.96 3.43 11.19
C ALA A 197 -3.02 4.57 11.60
N VAL A 198 -3.18 5.10 12.82
CA VAL A 198 -2.31 6.15 13.36
C VAL A 198 -0.89 5.65 13.56
N ALA A 199 -0.70 4.45 14.12
CA ALA A 199 0.64 3.88 14.31
C ALA A 199 1.35 3.64 12.97
N TYR A 200 0.64 3.10 11.98
CA TYR A 200 1.14 2.91 10.62
C TYR A 200 1.51 4.25 9.98
N LEU A 201 0.64 5.26 10.07
CA LEU A 201 0.87 6.58 9.52
C LEU A 201 2.09 7.27 10.14
N LEU A 202 2.25 7.18 11.46
CA LEU A 202 3.44 7.71 12.14
C LEU A 202 4.71 6.97 11.75
N PHE A 203 4.63 5.64 11.60
CA PHE A 203 5.74 4.83 11.13
C PHE A 203 6.19 5.25 9.73
N VAL A 204 5.24 5.37 8.79
CA VAL A 204 5.51 5.84 7.42
C VAL A 204 6.10 7.25 7.45
N ALA A 205 5.54 8.17 8.25
CA ALA A 205 6.06 9.53 8.35
C ALA A 205 7.52 9.55 8.78
N VAL A 206 7.90 8.79 9.81
CA VAL A 206 9.29 8.71 10.28
C VAL A 206 10.19 8.04 9.24
N ALA A 207 9.78 6.89 8.69
CA ALA A 207 10.55 6.19 7.66
C ALA A 207 10.74 7.06 6.40
N SER A 208 9.75 7.91 6.09
CA SER A 208 9.78 8.74 4.89
C SER A 208 10.79 9.87 4.95
N VAL A 209 11.11 10.40 6.13
CA VAL A 209 12.15 11.42 6.28
C VAL A 209 13.49 10.88 5.80
N VAL A 210 13.86 9.69 6.28
CA VAL A 210 15.12 9.03 5.94
C VAL A 210 15.12 8.62 4.47
N THR A 211 14.04 7.97 4.02
CA THR A 211 13.96 7.46 2.65
C THR A 211 13.95 8.60 1.62
N THR A 212 13.23 9.69 1.89
CA THR A 212 13.23 10.89 1.03
C THR A 212 14.61 11.53 0.98
N ALA A 213 15.28 11.69 2.12
CA ALA A 213 16.61 12.27 2.18
C ALA A 213 17.63 11.47 1.35
N VAL A 214 17.52 10.14 1.30
CA VAL A 214 18.41 9.31 0.47
C VAL A 214 18.00 9.33 -1.00
N VAL A 215 16.73 9.05 -1.29
CA VAL A 215 16.24 8.84 -2.66
C VAL A 215 16.25 10.13 -3.46
N ALA A 216 15.76 11.23 -2.88
CA ALA A 216 15.60 12.49 -3.62
C ALA A 216 16.91 13.23 -3.85
N ASN A 217 17.98 12.90 -3.11
CA ASN A 217 19.26 13.61 -3.19
C ASN A 217 20.38 12.78 -3.87
N LEU A 218 20.19 11.47 -4.06
CA LEU A 218 21.15 10.60 -4.75
C LEU A 218 20.69 10.18 -6.15
N GLY A 219 19.60 10.78 -6.66
CA GLY A 219 19.08 10.52 -8.00
C GLY A 219 18.76 9.03 -8.24
N LEU A 220 19.18 8.51 -9.39
CA LEU A 220 18.92 7.12 -9.78
C LEU A 220 19.54 6.09 -8.82
N PHE A 221 20.72 6.39 -8.27
CA PHE A 221 21.36 5.51 -7.28
C PHE A 221 20.53 5.46 -5.98
N GLY A 222 20.02 6.62 -5.55
CA GLY A 222 19.09 6.72 -4.42
C GLY A 222 17.84 5.89 -4.63
N VAL A 223 17.23 5.94 -5.82
CA VAL A 223 16.07 5.12 -6.19
C VAL A 223 16.39 3.62 -6.10
N ALA A 224 17.52 3.18 -6.65
CA ALA A 224 17.90 1.77 -6.65
C ALA A 224 18.14 1.23 -5.23
N VAL A 225 18.93 1.94 -4.42
CA VAL A 225 19.19 1.58 -3.03
C VAL A 225 17.91 1.64 -2.20
N GLY A 226 17.13 2.72 -2.37
CA GLY A 226 15.84 2.89 -1.72
C GLY A 226 14.92 1.71 -2.00
N ALA A 227 14.72 1.34 -3.27
CA ALA A 227 13.87 0.23 -3.68
C ALA A 227 14.29 -1.09 -3.00
N LEU A 228 15.59 -1.41 -3.01
CA LEU A 228 16.13 -2.62 -2.41
C LEU A 228 15.94 -2.67 -0.88
N VAL A 229 16.15 -1.54 -0.21
CA VAL A 229 16.01 -1.44 1.26
C VAL A 229 14.54 -1.42 1.67
N THR A 230 13.67 -0.73 0.93
CA THR A 230 12.25 -0.62 1.28
C THR A 230 11.46 -1.86 0.90
N ALA A 231 11.89 -2.68 -0.05
CA ALA A 231 11.15 -3.89 -0.46
C ALA A 231 10.83 -4.86 0.72
N PRO A 232 11.80 -5.29 1.55
CA PRO A 232 11.49 -6.13 2.72
C PRO A 232 10.64 -5.39 3.75
N LEU A 233 10.83 -4.08 3.91
CA LEU A 233 10.01 -3.27 4.81
C LEU A 233 8.55 -3.19 4.34
N SER A 234 8.33 -2.96 3.04
CA SER A 234 7.03 -2.99 2.39
C SER A 234 6.34 -4.34 2.57
N LEU A 235 7.10 -5.43 2.41
CA LEU A 235 6.61 -6.78 2.65
C LEU A 235 6.18 -6.98 4.10
N ALA A 236 7.03 -6.62 5.06
CA ALA A 236 6.70 -6.74 6.48
C ALA A 236 5.45 -5.93 6.86
N LEU A 237 5.31 -4.70 6.35
CA LEU A 237 4.12 -3.89 6.57
C LEU A 237 2.87 -4.50 5.95
N SER A 238 2.98 -5.03 4.73
CA SER A 238 1.85 -5.68 4.04
C SER A 238 1.38 -6.91 4.79
N VAL A 239 2.32 -7.75 5.24
CA VAL A 239 2.04 -8.93 6.09
C VAL A 239 1.39 -8.53 7.40
N ALA A 240 1.93 -7.51 8.07
CA ALA A 240 1.36 -6.98 9.30
C ALA A 240 -0.08 -6.46 9.10
N THR A 241 -0.37 -5.81 7.97
CA THR A 241 -1.72 -5.33 7.67
C THR A 241 -2.68 -6.46 7.31
N VAL A 242 -2.25 -7.46 6.54
CA VAL A 242 -3.07 -8.66 6.27
C VAL A 242 -3.44 -9.36 7.57
N ALA A 243 -2.46 -9.60 8.45
CA ALA A 243 -2.70 -10.20 9.76
C ALA A 243 -3.61 -9.33 10.64
N PHE A 244 -3.43 -8.01 10.63
CA PHE A 244 -4.32 -7.10 11.35
C PHE A 244 -5.78 -7.18 10.88
N VAL A 245 -5.99 -7.16 9.56
CA VAL A 245 -7.35 -7.23 9.00
C VAL A 245 -7.96 -8.61 9.20
N ALA A 246 -7.16 -9.67 9.22
CA ALA A 246 -7.60 -11.02 9.61
C ALA A 246 -8.06 -11.09 11.07
N ASP A 247 -7.32 -10.47 12.00
CA ASP A 247 -7.73 -10.35 13.39
C ASP A 247 -9.08 -9.60 13.51
N LEU A 248 -9.27 -8.51 12.75
CA LEU A 248 -10.55 -7.76 12.70
C LEU A 248 -11.69 -8.56 12.07
N ALA A 249 -11.38 -9.34 11.04
CA ALA A 249 -12.37 -10.15 10.34
C ALA A 249 -12.80 -11.40 11.13
N ASN A 250 -12.13 -11.69 12.26
CA ASN A 250 -12.24 -12.92 13.04
C ASN A 250 -11.96 -14.17 12.20
N ASP A 251 -10.86 -14.17 11.44
CA ASP A 251 -10.45 -15.36 10.69
C ASP A 251 -9.88 -16.44 11.64
N GLU A 252 -10.75 -17.33 12.11
CA GLU A 252 -10.42 -18.42 13.04
C GLU A 252 -9.29 -19.33 12.53
N ARG A 253 -9.12 -19.49 11.20
CA ARG A 253 -8.10 -20.37 10.63
C ARG A 253 -6.70 -19.76 10.76
N LEU A 254 -6.60 -18.45 10.53
CA LEU A 254 -5.36 -17.71 10.77
C LEU A 254 -5.00 -17.65 12.26
N LEU A 255 -6.00 -17.46 13.12
CA LEU A 255 -5.81 -17.48 14.57
C LEU A 255 -5.35 -18.85 15.08
N ALA A 256 -5.85 -19.94 14.50
CA ALA A 256 -5.43 -21.30 14.82
C ALA A 256 -3.99 -21.61 14.34
N SER A 257 -3.62 -21.16 13.15
CA SER A 257 -2.25 -21.30 12.61
C SER A 257 -1.20 -20.65 13.52
N ASP A 258 -1.44 -19.41 13.96
CA ASP A 258 -0.56 -18.70 14.90
C ASP A 258 -0.46 -19.39 16.27
N ALA A 259 -1.53 -20.05 16.74
CA ALA A 259 -1.52 -20.79 18.00
C ALA A 259 -0.69 -22.10 17.92
N THR A 260 -0.62 -22.72 16.74
CA THR A 260 0.21 -23.91 16.49
C THR A 260 1.68 -23.59 16.19
N LEU A 261 1.99 -22.33 15.89
CA LEU A 261 3.33 -21.82 15.58
C LEU A 261 3.88 -20.94 16.72
N GLY A 262 3.41 -21.16 17.96
CA GLY A 262 3.95 -20.51 19.15
C GLY A 262 5.48 -20.60 19.22
N PRO A 263 6.15 -19.63 19.87
CA PRO A 263 7.61 -19.56 19.87
C PRO A 263 8.19 -20.92 20.31
N PRO A 264 9.30 -21.38 19.71
CA PRO A 264 9.98 -22.56 20.25
C PRO A 264 10.23 -22.31 21.73
N ASP A 265 9.79 -23.25 22.56
CA ASP A 265 10.01 -23.19 24.00
C ASP A 265 11.52 -23.00 24.27
N GLY A 266 11.90 -21.84 24.81
CA GLY A 266 13.21 -21.59 25.44
C GLY A 266 14.33 -21.12 24.52
#